data_AF-A0A934DZ01-F1
#
_entry.id   AF-A0A934DZ01-F1
#
_cell.length_a   1.000
_cell.length_b   1.000
_cell.length_c   1.000
_cell.angle_alpha   90.00
_cell.angle_beta   90.00
_cell.angle_gamma   90.00
#
_symmetry.space_group_name_H-M   'P 1'
#
loop_
_entity.id
_entity.type
_entity.pdbx_description
1 polymer ?
#
loop_
_entity_poly.entity_id
_entity_poly.type
_entity_poly.pdbx_seq_one_letter_code
_entity_poly.pdbx_strand_id
1 'polypeptide(L)'
;MLSIGSRGSDVTRLQKALSAAGFASGSADGIFGAKTKTALTAFQRANDLSADGVCGPRTSNALRSYYSDGFDPGTTNSGAVSRTTPLTGSNHEKLMSALRTAESMGLRVTSYMGGRHAPNSYHYSGRAIDVAGSREAMSRFYRTMAQSNPTELFYDPMGGIKRGRSVGALGGHRDHVHIAF
;
A
#
# COMPACT_ATOMS: atom_id res chain seq x y z
N MET A 1 -6.08 7.90 0.33
CA MET A 1 -6.19 8.65 -0.94
C MET A 1 -6.17 10.13 -0.59
N LEU A 2 -5.37 10.92 -1.31
CA LEU A 2 -5.26 12.37 -1.07
C LEU A 2 -5.88 13.13 -2.25
N SER A 3 -6.62 14.19 -1.95
CA SER A 3 -7.29 15.02 -2.94
C SER A 3 -7.34 16.47 -2.46
N ILE A 4 -7.90 17.37 -3.27
CA ILE A 4 -8.17 18.75 -2.83
C ILE A 4 -8.85 18.74 -1.46
N GLY A 5 -8.33 19.55 -0.54
CA GLY A 5 -8.81 19.68 0.83
C GLY A 5 -8.12 18.75 1.83
N SER A 6 -7.42 17.70 1.40
CA SER A 6 -6.57 16.90 2.30
C SER A 6 -5.48 17.76 2.94
N ARG A 7 -5.11 17.46 4.19
CA ARG A 7 -4.06 18.18 4.92
C ARG A 7 -3.22 17.21 5.76
N GLY A 8 -2.00 17.61 6.11
CA GLY A 8 -1.12 16.89 7.03
C GLY A 8 0.15 16.36 6.37
N SER A 9 0.90 15.54 7.14
CA SER A 9 2.21 15.01 6.76
C SER A 9 2.20 14.21 5.46
N ASP A 10 1.13 13.47 5.18
CA ASP A 10 0.98 12.72 3.93
C ASP A 10 0.92 13.64 2.71
N VAL A 11 0.31 14.81 2.84
CA VAL A 11 0.29 15.83 1.79
C VAL A 11 1.66 16.47 1.63
N THR A 12 2.37 16.76 2.72
CA THR A 12 3.75 17.24 2.68
C THR A 12 4.66 16.26 1.94
N ARG A 13 4.51 14.96 2.22
CA ARG A 13 5.27 13.89 1.53
C ARG A 13 4.93 13.84 0.05
N LEU A 14 3.64 13.90 -0.31
CA LEU A 14 3.20 13.96 -1.70
C LEU A 14 3.81 15.16 -2.43
N GLN A 15 3.78 16.36 -1.83
CA GLN A 15 4.34 17.58 -2.40
C GLN A 15 5.85 17.46 -2.62
N LYS A 16 6.59 16.89 -1.66
CA LYS A 16 8.02 16.60 -1.80
C LYS A 16 8.29 15.61 -2.94
N ALA A 17 7.54 14.51 -3.01
CA ALA A 17 7.71 13.50 -4.05
C ALA A 17 7.39 14.02 -5.44
N LEU A 18 6.32 14.81 -5.59
CA LEU A 18 6.01 15.48 -6.86
C LEU A 18 7.16 16.40 -7.27
N SER A 19 7.69 17.19 -6.33
CA SER A 19 8.82 18.09 -6.61
C SER A 19 10.08 17.32 -7.01
N ALA A 20 10.39 16.23 -6.33
CA ALA A 20 11.51 15.34 -6.68
C ALA A 20 11.31 14.63 -8.03
N ALA A 21 10.08 14.36 -8.42
CA ALA A 21 9.71 13.85 -9.74
C ALA A 21 9.73 14.93 -10.85
N GLY A 22 10.05 16.18 -10.51
CA GLY A 22 10.09 17.31 -11.46
C GLY A 22 8.75 18.03 -11.64
N PHE A 23 7.73 17.73 -10.82
CA PHE A 23 6.41 18.33 -10.86
C PHE A 23 6.20 19.29 -9.69
N ALA A 24 6.36 20.59 -9.94
CA ALA A 24 6.30 21.60 -8.88
C ALA A 24 4.88 21.74 -8.28
N SER A 25 4.69 21.28 -7.03
CA SER A 25 3.43 21.41 -6.28
C SER A 25 3.33 22.71 -5.45
N GLY A 26 4.35 23.57 -5.49
CA GLY A 26 4.53 24.67 -4.54
C GLY A 26 5.23 24.20 -3.25
N SER A 27 5.17 25.01 -2.19
CA SER A 27 5.74 24.66 -0.88
C SER A 27 5.11 23.38 -0.34
N ALA A 28 5.93 22.53 0.31
CA ALA A 28 5.47 21.32 0.97
C ALA A 28 4.81 21.64 2.34
N ASP A 29 3.76 22.46 2.31
CA ASP A 29 3.05 23.00 3.46
C ASP A 29 2.04 22.02 4.09
N GLY A 30 1.87 20.84 3.49
CA GLY A 30 0.92 19.85 3.95
C GLY A 30 -0.53 20.22 3.62
N ILE A 31 -0.77 21.09 2.64
CA ILE A 31 -2.12 21.50 2.20
C ILE A 31 -2.32 21.09 0.75
N PHE A 32 -3.32 20.23 0.50
CA PHE A 32 -3.61 19.78 -0.85
C PHE A 32 -4.50 20.83 -1.53
N GLY A 33 -3.86 21.87 -2.07
CA GLY A 33 -4.49 22.93 -2.84
C GLY A 33 -4.45 22.71 -4.35
N ALA A 34 -4.85 23.74 -5.10
CA ALA A 34 -4.89 23.71 -6.57
C ALA A 34 -3.51 23.44 -7.21
N LYS A 35 -2.42 23.95 -6.61
CA LYS A 35 -1.05 23.72 -7.07
C LYS A 35 -0.66 22.24 -6.96
N THR A 36 -0.92 21.62 -5.80
CA THR A 36 -0.71 20.18 -5.59
C THR A 36 -1.52 19.33 -6.57
N LYS A 37 -2.81 19.68 -6.80
CA LYS A 37 -3.63 18.96 -7.80
C LYS A 37 -3.06 19.05 -9.20
N THR A 38 -2.61 20.24 -9.61
CA THR A 38 -2.06 20.49 -10.95
C THR A 38 -0.79 19.67 -11.17
N ALA A 39 0.15 19.72 -10.20
CA ALA A 39 1.37 18.92 -10.24
C ALA A 39 1.07 17.42 -10.29
N LEU A 40 0.12 16.95 -9.48
CA LEU A 40 -0.27 15.54 -9.46
C LEU A 40 -0.90 15.09 -10.78
N THR A 41 -1.75 15.91 -11.38
CA THR A 41 -2.39 15.63 -12.67
C THR A 41 -1.34 15.54 -13.77
N ALA A 42 -0.35 16.45 -13.76
CA ALA A 42 0.76 16.43 -14.71
C ALA A 42 1.63 15.17 -14.53
N PHE A 43 1.95 14.81 -13.29
CA PHE A 43 2.65 13.56 -12.97
C PHE A 43 1.88 12.34 -13.48
N GLN A 44 0.57 12.28 -13.23
CA GLN A 44 -0.29 11.19 -13.69
C GLN A 44 -0.28 11.06 -15.22
N ARG A 45 -0.39 12.18 -15.97
CA ARG A 45 -0.31 12.17 -17.43
C ARG A 45 1.05 11.68 -17.94
N ALA A 46 2.13 12.12 -17.31
CA ALA A 46 3.49 11.74 -17.70
C ALA A 46 3.81 10.25 -17.42
N ASN A 47 3.02 9.58 -16.59
CA ASN A 47 3.21 8.18 -16.19
C ASN A 47 2.05 7.28 -16.65
N ASP A 48 1.28 7.68 -17.66
CA ASP A 48 0.16 6.93 -18.23
C ASP A 48 -0.89 6.47 -17.19
N LEU A 49 -1.15 7.33 -16.20
CA LEU A 49 -2.17 7.14 -15.17
C LEU A 49 -3.44 7.95 -15.49
N SER A 50 -4.54 7.58 -14.84
CA SER A 50 -5.74 8.42 -14.78
C SER A 50 -5.38 9.79 -14.20
N ALA A 51 -5.53 10.84 -15.00
CA ALA A 51 -5.18 12.22 -14.64
C ALA A 51 -6.33 12.94 -13.90
N ASP A 52 -6.83 12.31 -12.84
CA ASP A 52 -7.96 12.78 -12.03
C ASP A 52 -7.55 13.78 -10.93
N GLY A 53 -6.24 13.95 -10.71
CA GLY A 53 -5.70 14.82 -9.67
C GLY A 53 -5.94 14.28 -8.25
N VAL A 54 -6.15 12.96 -8.12
CA VAL A 54 -6.28 12.24 -6.85
C VAL A 54 -5.06 11.34 -6.65
N CYS A 55 -4.41 11.45 -5.49
CA CYS A 55 -3.33 10.54 -5.13
C CYS A 55 -3.96 9.25 -4.60
N GLY A 56 -4.43 8.45 -5.55
CA GLY A 56 -4.83 7.07 -5.34
C GLY A 56 -3.62 6.13 -5.38
N PRO A 57 -3.83 4.84 -5.11
CA PRO A 57 -2.73 3.89 -4.93
C PRO A 57 -1.85 3.73 -6.18
N ARG A 58 -2.42 3.81 -7.40
CA ARG A 58 -1.63 3.81 -8.65
C ARG A 58 -0.68 5.00 -8.70
N THR A 59 -1.16 6.19 -8.35
CA THR A 59 -0.36 7.41 -8.28
C THR A 59 0.69 7.33 -7.17
N SER A 60 0.32 6.83 -5.98
CA SER A 60 1.26 6.66 -4.87
C SER A 60 2.38 5.68 -5.19
N ASN A 61 2.09 4.59 -5.91
CA ASN A 61 3.09 3.62 -6.32
C ASN A 61 4.05 4.19 -7.37
N ALA A 62 3.53 4.93 -8.35
CA ALA A 62 4.37 5.61 -9.34
C ALA A 62 5.29 6.67 -8.68
N LEU A 63 4.85 7.28 -7.58
CA LEU A 63 5.67 8.22 -6.81
C LEU A 63 6.67 7.57 -5.85
N ARG A 64 6.68 6.23 -5.72
CA ARG A 64 7.43 5.51 -4.67
C ARG A 64 8.92 5.86 -4.66
N SER A 65 9.55 5.94 -5.83
CA SER A 65 10.99 6.25 -5.97
C SER A 65 11.36 7.71 -5.70
N TYR A 66 10.38 8.60 -5.54
CA TYR A 66 10.60 10.04 -5.42
C TYR A 66 10.42 10.59 -3.99
N TYR A 67 10.03 9.76 -3.03
CA TYR A 67 9.99 10.18 -1.63
C TYR A 67 11.44 10.36 -1.13
N SER A 68 11.81 11.61 -0.85
CA SER A 68 13.20 12.08 -0.66
C SER A 68 13.77 11.95 0.76
N ASP A 69 13.05 11.30 1.67
CA ASP A 69 13.71 10.78 2.87
C ASP A 69 14.46 9.52 2.38
N GLY A 70 15.70 9.28 2.81
CA GLY A 70 16.44 8.03 2.60
C GLY A 70 15.80 6.82 3.29
N PHE A 71 14.48 6.78 3.24
CA PHE A 71 13.55 5.78 3.66
C PHE A 71 13.33 4.86 2.46
N ASP A 72 14.16 3.82 2.36
CA ASP A 72 13.57 2.49 2.24
C ASP A 72 12.48 2.43 3.32
N PRO A 73 11.23 2.04 3.02
CA PRO A 73 10.20 2.15 4.02
C PRO A 73 10.47 1.34 5.30
N GLY A 74 11.55 0.54 5.33
CA GLY A 74 12.01 -0.27 6.45
C GLY A 74 13.18 0.21 7.32
N THR A 75 13.60 1.48 7.45
CA THR A 75 14.59 1.82 8.52
C THR A 75 14.49 3.24 9.10
N THR A 76 14.02 3.33 10.35
CA THR A 76 14.80 3.95 11.44
C THR A 76 14.75 3.05 12.67
N ASN A 77 15.95 2.73 13.15
CA ASN A 77 16.33 2.05 14.39
C ASN A 77 16.13 0.53 14.45
N SER A 78 17.27 -0.17 14.31
CA SER A 78 17.61 -1.34 15.13
C SER A 78 17.13 -1.13 16.56
N GLY A 79 16.00 -1.75 16.87
CA GLY A 79 15.29 -1.53 18.12
C GLY A 79 14.16 -2.52 18.25
N ALA A 80 14.54 -3.79 18.38
CA ALA A 80 13.69 -4.92 18.75
C ALA A 80 12.53 -5.24 17.79
N VAL A 81 12.69 -6.37 17.09
CA VAL A 81 11.59 -7.28 16.78
C VAL A 81 10.91 -7.65 18.09
N SER A 82 9.96 -6.82 18.54
CA SER A 82 9.17 -7.06 19.73
C SER A 82 7.70 -7.16 19.34
N ARG A 83 7.31 -8.42 19.11
CA ARG A 83 6.04 -9.08 19.45
C ARG A 83 4.80 -8.15 19.61
N THR A 84 3.75 -8.51 18.86
CA THR A 84 2.32 -8.41 19.23
C THR A 84 1.59 -7.06 19.20
N THR A 85 2.13 -5.98 18.62
CA THR A 85 1.30 -4.78 18.41
C THR A 85 0.43 -4.90 17.15
N PRO A 86 -0.91 -4.71 17.24
CA PRO A 86 -1.75 -4.57 16.05
C PRO A 86 -1.22 -3.43 15.18
N LEU A 87 -1.23 -3.58 13.86
CA LEU A 87 -0.95 -2.46 12.96
C LEU A 87 -1.94 -1.32 13.29
N THR A 88 -1.46 -0.24 13.91
CA THR A 88 -2.23 0.97 14.18
C THR A 88 -2.09 1.92 13.00
N GLY A 89 -3.12 2.72 12.73
CA GLY A 89 -3.15 3.67 11.61
C GLY A 89 -4.24 3.39 10.58
N SER A 90 -4.28 4.24 9.57
CA SER A 90 -5.15 4.17 8.39
C SER A 90 -4.92 2.88 7.59
N ASN A 91 -5.90 2.47 6.80
CA ASN A 91 -5.76 1.30 5.92
C ASN A 91 -4.56 1.39 4.97
N HIS A 92 -4.17 2.61 4.59
CA HIS A 92 -2.99 2.84 3.76
C HIS A 92 -1.69 2.50 4.50
N GLU A 93 -1.55 2.93 5.76
CA GLU A 93 -0.38 2.63 6.59
C GLU A 93 -0.25 1.12 6.84
N LYS A 94 -1.38 0.46 7.10
CA LYS A 94 -1.42 -1.01 7.26
C LYS A 94 -0.98 -1.73 5.99
N LEU A 95 -1.46 -1.30 4.81
CA LEU A 95 -1.06 -1.87 3.53
C LEU A 95 0.44 -1.68 3.27
N MET A 96 0.98 -0.49 3.57
CA MET A 96 2.42 -0.22 3.47
C MET A 96 3.23 -1.07 4.44
N SER A 97 2.72 -1.34 5.64
CA SER A 97 3.36 -2.24 6.59
C SER A 97 3.33 -3.71 6.12
N ALA A 98 2.25 -4.13 5.47
CA ALA A 98 2.16 -5.45 4.85
C ALA A 98 3.20 -5.59 3.73
N LEU A 99 3.39 -4.58 2.89
CA LEU A 99 4.42 -4.57 1.85
C LEU A 99 5.83 -4.77 2.41
N ARG A 100 6.21 -4.01 3.43
CA ARG A 100 7.53 -4.16 4.07
C ARG A 100 7.71 -5.52 4.72
N THR A 101 6.66 -6.03 5.36
CA THR A 101 6.69 -7.35 5.96
C THR A 101 6.89 -8.42 4.88
N ALA A 102 6.24 -8.28 3.72
CA ALA A 102 6.44 -9.19 2.60
C ALA A 102 7.88 -9.13 2.07
N GLU A 103 8.41 -7.94 1.79
CA GLU A 103 9.77 -7.72 1.29
C GLU A 103 10.82 -8.30 2.27
N SER A 104 10.70 -8.02 3.58
CA SER A 104 11.61 -8.57 4.61
C SER A 104 11.52 -10.10 4.78
N MET A 105 10.41 -10.71 4.38
CA MET A 105 10.25 -12.17 4.34
C MET A 105 10.71 -12.79 3.00
N GLY A 106 11.23 -11.98 2.07
CA GLY A 106 11.63 -12.43 0.73
C GLY A 106 10.45 -12.73 -0.19
N LEU A 107 9.25 -12.23 0.14
CA LEU A 107 8.07 -12.35 -0.69
C LEU A 107 8.06 -11.26 -1.75
N ARG A 108 7.67 -11.63 -2.96
CA ARG A 108 7.47 -10.70 -4.08
C ARG A 108 6.02 -10.31 -4.13
N VAL A 109 5.74 -9.04 -4.39
CA VAL A 109 4.37 -8.61 -4.67
C VAL A 109 4.02 -9.05 -6.09
N THR A 110 3.02 -9.91 -6.20
CA THR A 110 2.53 -10.47 -7.47
C THR A 110 1.36 -9.69 -8.03
N SER A 111 0.60 -8.99 -7.19
CA SER A 111 -0.42 -8.04 -7.63
C SER A 111 -0.59 -6.89 -6.65
N TYR A 112 -0.65 -5.68 -7.21
CA TYR A 112 -1.15 -4.46 -6.55
C TYR A 112 -2.50 -4.05 -7.13
N MET A 113 -2.59 -4.13 -8.47
CA MET A 113 -3.73 -3.85 -9.35
C MET A 113 -3.43 -4.38 -10.76
N GLY A 114 -3.08 -5.66 -10.92
CA GLY A 114 -2.68 -6.23 -12.21
C GLY A 114 -3.61 -7.35 -12.66
N GLY A 115 -4.40 -7.13 -13.72
CA GLY A 115 -5.31 -8.12 -14.31
C GLY A 115 -6.80 -7.75 -14.22
N ARG A 116 -7.69 -8.69 -14.62
CA ARG A 116 -9.17 -8.55 -14.62
C ARG A 116 -9.73 -8.49 -13.20
N HIS A 117 -9.47 -7.42 -12.45
CA HIS A 117 -10.08 -7.19 -11.13
C HIS A 117 -11.38 -6.42 -11.26
N ALA A 118 -12.38 -6.78 -10.45
CA ALA A 118 -13.68 -6.12 -10.47
C ALA A 118 -13.54 -4.64 -10.01
N PRO A 119 -14.26 -3.67 -10.62
CA PRO A 119 -14.20 -2.25 -10.26
C PRO A 119 -14.48 -1.93 -8.78
N ASN A 120 -15.16 -2.83 -8.07
CA ASN A 120 -15.48 -2.67 -6.63
C ASN A 120 -14.62 -3.55 -5.71
N SER A 121 -13.50 -4.08 -6.20
CA SER A 121 -12.58 -4.91 -5.41
C SER A 121 -11.59 -4.08 -4.58
N TYR A 122 -11.07 -4.66 -3.50
CA TYR A 122 -10.00 -4.03 -2.71
C TYR A 122 -8.70 -3.86 -3.50
N HIS A 123 -8.42 -4.77 -4.45
CA HIS A 123 -7.35 -4.60 -5.43
C HIS A 123 -7.57 -3.32 -6.25
N TYR A 124 -8.72 -3.15 -6.91
CA TYR A 124 -9.00 -1.95 -7.72
C TYR A 124 -8.95 -0.63 -6.92
N SER A 125 -9.32 -0.65 -5.64
CA SER A 125 -9.21 0.51 -4.74
C SER A 125 -7.83 0.67 -4.09
N GLY A 126 -6.86 -0.20 -4.45
CA GLY A 126 -5.50 -0.33 -3.92
C GLY A 126 -5.43 -0.34 -2.42
N ARG A 127 -6.35 -1.10 -1.86
CA ARG A 127 -6.43 -1.50 -0.46
C ARG A 127 -5.99 -2.93 -0.25
N ALA A 128 -5.57 -3.61 -1.32
CA ALA A 128 -5.11 -4.99 -1.28
C ALA A 128 -3.80 -5.21 -2.03
N ILE A 129 -3.10 -6.28 -1.66
CA ILE A 129 -1.93 -6.81 -2.34
C ILE A 129 -1.99 -8.33 -2.35
N ASP A 130 -1.40 -8.93 -3.38
CA ASP A 130 -1.08 -10.35 -3.42
C ASP A 130 0.44 -10.51 -3.35
N VAL A 131 0.92 -11.40 -2.48
CA VAL A 131 2.35 -11.67 -2.30
C VAL A 131 2.64 -13.16 -2.47
N ALA A 132 3.75 -13.50 -3.10
CA ALA A 132 4.15 -14.89 -3.34
C ALA A 132 5.64 -15.11 -3.08
N GLY A 133 6.01 -16.36 -2.76
CA GLY A 133 7.38 -16.77 -2.51
C GLY A 133 7.43 -18.19 -1.95
N SER A 134 8.37 -18.49 -1.05
CA SER A 134 8.42 -19.82 -0.42
C SER A 134 7.18 -20.05 0.44
N ARG A 135 6.75 -21.31 0.54
CA ARG A 135 5.59 -21.72 1.35
C ARG A 135 5.76 -21.30 2.81
N GLU A 136 6.97 -21.39 3.33
CA GLU A 136 7.34 -21.02 4.69
C GLU A 136 7.23 -19.49 4.90
N ALA A 137 7.70 -18.69 3.94
CA ALA A 137 7.59 -17.23 4.00
C ALA A 137 6.12 -16.79 3.92
N MET A 138 5.33 -17.35 2.99
CA MET A 138 3.91 -17.06 2.87
C MET A 138 3.13 -17.45 4.14
N SER A 139 3.43 -18.60 4.73
CA SER A 139 2.80 -19.04 5.99
C SER A 139 3.14 -18.11 7.15
N ARG A 140 4.39 -17.62 7.24
CA ARG A 140 4.79 -16.63 8.26
C ARG A 140 4.06 -15.31 8.04
N PHE A 141 4.04 -14.83 6.80
CA PHE A 141 3.36 -13.59 6.43
C PHE A 141 1.88 -13.63 6.79
N TYR A 142 1.17 -14.71 6.43
CA TYR A 142 -0.24 -14.90 6.80
C TYR A 142 -0.47 -14.78 8.31
N ARG A 143 0.33 -15.49 9.13
CA ARG A 143 0.16 -15.44 10.60
C ARG A 143 0.42 -14.04 11.17
N THR A 144 1.42 -13.34 10.65
CA THR A 144 1.70 -11.96 11.06
C THR A 144 0.53 -11.04 10.69
N MET A 145 0.03 -11.15 9.47
CA MET A 145 -1.06 -10.31 8.98
C MET A 145 -2.41 -10.62 9.63
N ALA A 146 -2.66 -11.86 10.08
CA ALA A 146 -3.87 -12.20 10.83
C ALA A 146 -4.03 -11.38 12.13
N GLN A 147 -2.93 -10.86 12.68
CA GLN A 147 -2.92 -10.02 13.90
C GLN A 147 -3.16 -8.54 13.61
N SER A 148 -3.31 -8.15 12.34
CA SER A 148 -3.39 -6.74 11.91
C SER A 148 -4.80 -6.20 11.71
N ASN A 149 -5.82 -6.98 12.07
CA ASN A 149 -7.24 -6.72 11.77
C ASN A 149 -7.47 -6.41 10.28
N PRO A 150 -7.11 -7.33 9.36
CA PRO A 150 -7.36 -7.15 7.94
C PRO A 150 -8.86 -7.27 7.65
N THR A 151 -9.32 -6.53 6.64
CA THR A 151 -10.66 -6.70 6.08
C THR A 151 -10.75 -8.02 5.31
N GLU A 152 -9.70 -8.37 4.55
CA GLU A 152 -9.55 -9.67 3.90
C GLU A 152 -8.13 -10.21 4.06
N LEU A 153 -7.99 -11.53 4.25
CA LEU A 153 -6.70 -12.23 4.27
C LEU A 153 -6.92 -13.67 3.81
N PHE A 154 -6.31 -14.14 2.73
CA PHE A 154 -6.53 -15.49 2.22
C PHE A 154 -5.21 -16.20 1.92
N TYR A 155 -5.10 -17.45 2.38
CA TYR A 155 -4.00 -18.34 2.00
C TYR A 155 -4.40 -19.79 2.25
N ASP A 156 -4.46 -20.61 1.20
CA ASP A 156 -4.80 -22.02 1.31
C ASP A 156 -3.56 -22.86 1.64
N PRO A 157 -3.63 -23.83 2.57
CA PRO A 157 -4.83 -24.33 3.26
C PRO A 157 -5.13 -23.65 4.61
N MET A 158 -4.43 -22.57 4.95
CA MET A 158 -4.55 -21.93 6.28
C MET A 158 -5.91 -21.28 6.54
N GLY A 159 -6.69 -21.03 5.49
CA GLY A 159 -8.02 -20.44 5.56
C GLY A 159 -7.98 -18.97 5.20
N GLY A 160 -8.82 -18.19 5.86
CA GLY A 160 -8.75 -16.75 5.68
C GLY A 160 -9.64 -15.93 6.60
N ILE A 161 -9.71 -14.65 6.27
CA ILE A 161 -10.54 -13.63 6.90
C ILE A 161 -11.30 -12.96 5.77
N LYS A 162 -12.62 -12.87 5.89
CA LYS A 162 -13.50 -12.17 4.93
C LYS A 162 -14.39 -11.20 5.68
N ARG A 163 -14.33 -9.91 5.32
CA ARG A 163 -15.03 -8.83 6.03
C ARG A 163 -14.71 -8.83 7.54
N GLY A 164 -13.45 -9.05 7.88
CA GLY A 164 -12.96 -9.10 9.26
C GLY A 164 -13.37 -10.36 10.06
N ARG A 165 -13.99 -11.37 9.43
CA ARG A 165 -14.40 -12.62 10.08
C ARG A 165 -13.61 -13.80 9.55
N SER A 166 -13.13 -14.67 10.45
CA SER A 166 -12.44 -15.90 10.06
C SER A 166 -13.34 -16.81 9.23
N VAL A 167 -12.77 -17.37 8.17
CA VAL A 167 -13.39 -18.33 7.25
C VAL A 167 -12.41 -19.48 6.98
N GLY A 168 -12.93 -20.62 6.50
CA GLY A 168 -12.09 -21.73 6.02
C GLY A 168 -11.36 -21.39 4.72
N ALA A 169 -10.65 -22.38 4.19
CA ALA A 169 -10.00 -22.29 2.87
C ALA A 169 -11.04 -21.98 1.78
N LEU A 170 -10.74 -21.01 0.91
CA LEU A 170 -11.65 -20.56 -0.14
C LEU A 170 -11.32 -21.19 -1.51
N GLY A 171 -10.15 -21.80 -1.63
CA GLY A 171 -9.62 -22.23 -2.93
C GLY A 171 -9.00 -21.08 -3.70
N GLY A 172 -8.09 -21.41 -4.62
CA GLY A 172 -7.44 -20.44 -5.51
C GLY A 172 -6.34 -19.58 -4.88
N HIS A 173 -5.99 -19.77 -3.60
CA HIS A 173 -4.95 -18.98 -2.91
C HIS A 173 -3.80 -19.87 -2.41
N ARG A 174 -3.36 -20.83 -3.23
CA ARG A 174 -2.30 -21.81 -2.85
C ARG A 174 -0.89 -21.34 -3.16
N ASP A 175 -0.76 -20.40 -4.09
CA ASP A 175 0.50 -19.91 -4.65
C ASP A 175 0.81 -18.46 -4.24
N HIS A 176 -0.14 -17.78 -3.58
CA HIS A 176 0.00 -16.42 -3.08
C HIS A 176 -0.81 -16.21 -1.80
N VAL A 177 -0.47 -15.18 -1.03
CA VAL A 177 -1.27 -14.65 0.09
C VAL A 177 -1.92 -13.35 -0.35
N HIS A 178 -3.24 -13.30 -0.27
CA HIS A 178 -4.02 -12.08 -0.45
C HIS A 178 -4.20 -11.35 0.87
N ILE A 179 -4.09 -10.02 0.89
CA ILE A 179 -4.48 -9.21 2.05
C ILE A 179 -5.11 -7.89 1.63
N ALA A 180 -6.14 -7.46 2.37
CA ALA A 180 -6.78 -6.15 2.23
C ALA A 180 -7.10 -5.48 3.58
N PHE A 181 -7.03 -4.15 3.62
CA PHE A 181 -7.43 -3.31 4.77
C PHE A 181 -8.57 -2.36 4.44
#